data_AF-A0A3D4UKJ5-F1
#
_entry.id   AF-A0A3D4UKJ5-F1
#
_cell.length_a   1.000
_cell.length_b   1.000
_cell.length_c   1.000
_cell.angle_alpha   90.00
_cell.angle_beta   90.00
_cell.angle_gamma   90.00
#
_symmetry.space_group_name_H-M   'P 1'
#
loop_
_entity.id
_entity.type
_entity.pdbx_description
1 polymer ?
#
loop_
_entity_poly.entity_id
_entity_poly.type
_entity_poly.pdbx_seq_one_letter_code
_entity_poly.pdbx_strand_id
1 'polypeptide(L)'
;MLTLAAGRNNDRVGLQIFGSDHLQQESFHLRPSKGKKHARRIMRELIDSEPGMSPFTLSDALHELGRTHKRRAVVFVLSDFLSGLNNHGEPDWAKPMRMLGQKHELVTLQLTDPLEFELPKAGLIRMHDPLSGRRFTVDTGSRRVRDRYHRQAMREQAMIEDSFKRARVDRVELSTAGSFIEPLIRYFQQREMRRR
;
A
#
# COMPACT_ATOMS: atom_id res chain seq x y z
N MET A 1 -4.33 10.30 10.23
CA MET A 1 -3.26 11.07 10.92
C MET A 1 -2.51 11.99 9.95
N LEU A 2 -1.93 11.47 8.86
CA LEU A 2 -1.13 12.25 7.87
C LEU A 2 -1.86 13.48 7.34
N THR A 3 -3.07 13.30 6.78
CA THR A 3 -3.90 14.38 6.24
C THR A 3 -4.25 15.44 7.28
N LEU A 4 -4.50 15.01 8.52
CA LEU A 4 -4.85 15.91 9.62
C LEU A 4 -3.64 16.72 10.11
N ALA A 5 -2.45 16.11 10.16
CA ALA A 5 -1.21 16.79 10.52
C ALA A 5 -0.86 17.87 9.49
N ALA A 6 -0.89 17.53 8.21
CA ALA A 6 -0.65 18.48 7.14
C ALA A 6 -1.75 19.57 7.05
N GLY A 7 -3.01 19.22 7.32
CA GLY A 7 -4.11 20.18 7.43
C GLY A 7 -3.95 21.17 8.60
N ARG A 8 -3.33 20.75 9.72
CA ARG A 8 -2.97 21.62 10.86
C ARG A 8 -1.80 22.53 10.52
N ASN A 9 -0.80 22.03 9.81
CA ASN A 9 0.41 22.78 9.42
C ASN A 9 0.21 23.62 8.14
N ASN A 10 -0.99 23.66 7.58
CA ASN A 10 -1.33 24.38 6.34
C ASN A 10 -0.48 23.96 5.12
N ASP A 11 -0.07 22.69 5.11
CA ASP A 11 0.59 22.03 3.99
C ASP A 11 -0.42 21.67 2.91
N ARG A 12 0.07 21.51 1.67
CA ARG A 12 -0.74 21.00 0.57
C ARG A 12 -0.76 19.47 0.62
N VAL A 13 -1.95 18.90 0.70
CA VAL A 13 -2.15 17.44 0.70
C VAL A 13 -3.00 17.10 -0.50
N GLY A 14 -2.63 16.06 -1.25
CA GLY A 14 -3.47 15.45 -2.27
C GLY A 14 -3.77 13.99 -1.90
N LEU A 15 -4.62 13.35 -2.70
CA LEU A 15 -4.96 11.93 -2.55
C LEU A 15 -5.03 11.30 -3.94
N GLN A 16 -4.58 10.07 -4.07
CA GLN A 16 -4.82 9.22 -5.22
C GLN A 16 -5.21 7.84 -4.70
N ILE A 17 -6.30 7.28 -5.22
CA ILE A 17 -6.79 5.95 -4.85
C ILE A 17 -6.68 5.04 -6.08
N PHE A 18 -6.30 3.79 -5.85
CA PHE A 18 -6.25 2.72 -6.85
C PHE A 18 -6.94 1.47 -6.28
N GLY A 19 -7.27 0.49 -7.13
CA GLY A 19 -7.89 -0.77 -6.68
C GLY A 19 -9.28 -0.62 -6.02
N SER A 20 -10.03 0.42 -6.38
CA SER A 20 -11.36 0.71 -5.86
C SER A 20 -12.38 0.82 -6.98
N ASP A 21 -13.64 0.45 -6.72
CA ASP A 21 -14.78 0.65 -7.65
C ASP A 21 -15.28 2.12 -7.66
N HIS A 22 -14.49 3.02 -7.06
CA HIS A 22 -14.81 4.42 -6.91
C HIS A 22 -15.22 5.05 -8.26
N LEU A 23 -16.52 5.37 -8.37
CA LEU A 23 -17.17 6.13 -9.44
C LEU A 23 -17.00 5.61 -10.89
N GLN A 24 -16.65 4.34 -11.14
CA GLN A 24 -16.35 3.83 -12.50
C GLN A 24 -15.25 4.63 -13.23
N GLN A 25 -14.49 5.46 -12.51
CA GLN A 25 -13.43 6.28 -13.09
C GLN A 25 -12.11 5.51 -13.06
N GLU A 26 -11.41 5.51 -14.19
CA GLU A 26 -10.11 4.85 -14.35
C GLU A 26 -9.04 5.35 -13.36
N SER A 27 -9.21 6.51 -12.73
CA SER A 27 -8.34 7.02 -11.66
C SER A 27 -9.07 8.04 -10.78
N PHE A 28 -9.01 7.86 -9.45
CA PHE A 28 -9.49 8.89 -8.51
C PHE A 28 -8.32 9.70 -7.96
N HIS A 29 -8.27 10.99 -8.29
CA HIS A 29 -7.21 11.89 -7.85
C HIS A 29 -7.75 13.24 -7.33
N LEU A 30 -7.42 13.55 -6.08
CA LEU A 30 -7.55 14.88 -5.51
C LEU A 30 -6.21 15.62 -5.58
N ARG A 31 -6.19 16.71 -6.37
CA ARG A 31 -5.03 17.58 -6.48
C ARG A 31 -4.64 18.19 -5.13
N PRO A 32 -3.34 18.37 -4.86
CA PRO A 32 -2.90 18.94 -3.60
C PRO A 32 -3.47 20.33 -3.31
N SER A 33 -4.20 20.45 -2.20
CA SER A 33 -4.76 21.73 -1.74
C SER A 33 -4.59 21.90 -0.23
N LYS A 34 -4.84 23.11 0.27
CA LYS A 34 -4.63 23.50 1.68
C LYS A 34 -5.93 23.52 2.47
N GLY A 35 -5.76 23.50 3.80
CA GLY A 35 -6.81 23.86 4.75
C GLY A 35 -7.70 22.69 5.20
N LYS A 36 -8.39 22.92 6.32
CA LYS A 36 -9.21 21.90 7.01
C LYS A 36 -10.33 21.33 6.15
N LYS A 37 -10.95 22.14 5.28
CA LYS A 37 -12.00 21.70 4.35
C LYS A 37 -11.48 20.63 3.38
N HIS A 38 -10.28 20.83 2.84
CA HIS A 38 -9.67 19.86 1.93
C HIS A 38 -9.27 18.58 2.66
N ALA A 39 -8.68 18.69 3.85
CA ALA A 39 -8.37 17.54 4.70
C ALA A 39 -9.61 16.71 5.02
N ARG A 40 -10.75 17.35 5.35
CA ARG A 40 -12.03 16.66 5.58
C ARG A 40 -12.59 16.01 4.32
N ARG A 41 -12.37 16.61 3.14
CA ARG A 41 -12.74 15.98 1.86
C ARG A 41 -11.96 14.68 1.69
N ILE A 42 -10.63 14.72 1.76
CA ILE A 42 -9.77 13.53 1.67
C ILE A 42 -10.24 12.42 2.63
N MET A 43 -10.54 12.75 3.88
CA MET A 43 -11.02 11.77 4.86
C MET A 43 -12.35 11.12 4.44
N ARG A 44 -13.29 11.87 3.85
CA ARG A 44 -14.55 11.31 3.36
C ARG A 44 -14.31 10.36 2.20
N GLU A 45 -13.53 10.77 1.19
CA GLU A 45 -13.26 9.90 0.04
C GLU A 45 -12.60 8.57 0.44
N LEU A 46 -11.75 8.57 1.48
CA LEU A 46 -11.13 7.35 2.01
C LEU A 46 -12.09 6.47 2.82
N ILE A 47 -13.11 7.04 3.46
CA ILE A 47 -14.12 6.29 4.22
C ILE A 47 -15.17 5.73 3.25
N ASP A 48 -15.52 6.50 2.23
CA ASP A 48 -16.53 6.16 1.23
C ASP A 48 -15.96 5.31 0.09
N SER A 49 -14.65 5.04 0.06
CA SER A 49 -14.03 4.17 -0.94
C SER A 49 -14.25 2.70 -0.61
N GLU A 50 -14.92 1.99 -1.51
CA GLU A 50 -15.09 0.54 -1.42
C GLU A 50 -14.02 -0.18 -2.27
N PRO A 51 -13.46 -1.31 -1.78
CA PRO A 51 -12.61 -2.18 -2.57
C PRO A 51 -13.34 -2.65 -3.83
N GLY A 52 -12.64 -2.71 -4.96
CA GLY A 52 -13.28 -3.02 -6.22
C GLY A 52 -12.34 -3.63 -7.26
N MET A 53 -12.93 -4.20 -8.30
CA MET A 53 -12.19 -4.78 -9.42
C MET A 53 -11.82 -3.67 -10.42
N SER A 54 -10.83 -2.87 -10.05
CA SER A 54 -10.29 -1.84 -10.93
C SER A 54 -9.10 -2.39 -11.73
N PRO A 55 -9.02 -2.15 -13.06
CA PRO A 55 -7.79 -2.37 -13.80
C PRO A 55 -6.69 -1.38 -13.41
N PHE A 56 -7.02 -0.33 -12.65
CA PHE A 56 -6.07 0.69 -12.22
C PHE A 56 -5.24 0.19 -11.04
N THR A 57 -4.01 -0.19 -11.35
CA THR A 57 -3.07 -0.81 -10.41
C THR A 57 -2.23 0.23 -9.67
N LEU A 58 -1.47 -0.22 -8.68
CA LEU A 58 -0.43 0.58 -8.04
C LEU A 58 0.59 1.12 -9.07
N SER A 59 0.95 0.30 -10.07
CA SER A 59 1.87 0.71 -11.14
C SER A 59 1.33 1.90 -11.93
N ASP A 60 0.05 1.84 -12.30
CA ASP A 60 -0.64 2.92 -13.02
C ASP A 60 -0.70 4.20 -12.18
N ALA A 61 -1.02 4.06 -10.88
CA ALA A 61 -1.05 5.18 -9.95
C ALA A 61 0.30 5.90 -9.85
N LEU A 62 1.40 5.14 -9.73
CA LEU A 62 2.75 5.69 -9.68
C LEU A 62 3.14 6.39 -11.00
N HIS A 63 2.77 5.80 -12.14
CA HIS A 63 3.00 6.40 -13.46
C HIS A 63 2.24 7.70 -13.65
N GLU A 64 0.95 7.73 -13.30
CA GLU A 64 0.12 8.92 -13.36
C GLU A 64 0.69 10.02 -12.47
N LEU A 65 1.08 9.69 -11.23
CA LEU A 65 1.64 10.65 -10.28
C LEU A 65 2.94 11.29 -10.81
N GLY A 66 3.84 10.49 -11.40
CA GLY A 66 5.06 11.02 -12.03
C GLY A 66 4.78 11.90 -13.26
N ARG A 67 3.69 11.63 -13.98
CA ARG A 67 3.23 12.46 -15.11
C ARG A 67 2.59 13.76 -14.66
N THR A 68 1.71 13.74 -13.66
CA THR A 68 0.87 14.88 -13.29
C THR A 68 1.53 15.77 -12.24
N HIS A 69 2.27 15.20 -11.28
CA HIS A 69 2.86 15.96 -10.18
C HIS A 69 4.32 16.34 -10.44
N LYS A 70 4.52 17.52 -11.02
CA LYS A 70 5.88 17.96 -11.41
C LYS A 70 6.71 18.61 -10.31
N ARG A 71 6.15 18.95 -9.15
CA ARG A 71 6.91 19.56 -8.04
C ARG A 71 7.41 18.49 -7.08
N ARG A 72 8.58 18.70 -6.48
CA ARG A 72 9.10 17.80 -5.44
C ARG A 72 8.10 17.75 -4.28
N ALA A 73 7.82 16.54 -3.81
CA ALA A 73 6.87 16.29 -2.74
C ALA A 73 7.32 15.07 -1.92
N VAL A 74 6.78 14.95 -0.72
CA VAL A 74 6.81 13.70 0.05
C VAL A 74 5.59 12.89 -0.36
N VAL A 75 5.79 11.67 -0.81
CA VAL A 75 4.72 10.78 -1.29
C VAL A 75 4.67 9.56 -0.38
N PHE A 76 3.52 9.38 0.27
CA PHE A 76 3.25 8.19 1.07
C PHE A 76 2.45 7.20 0.22
N VAL A 77 2.95 5.97 0.11
CA VAL A 77 2.30 4.89 -0.63
C VAL A 77 1.83 3.85 0.38
N LEU A 78 0.52 3.67 0.54
CA LEU A 78 -0.09 2.69 1.44
C LEU A 78 -0.64 1.53 0.61
N SER A 79 -0.13 0.33 0.82
CA SER A 79 -0.51 -0.88 0.07
C SER A 79 0.00 -2.13 0.79
N ASP A 80 -0.57 -3.30 0.49
CA ASP A 80 0.02 -4.61 0.80
C ASP A 80 1.21 -4.95 -0.14
N PHE A 81 1.30 -4.29 -1.30
CA PHE A 81 2.27 -4.52 -2.37
C PHE A 81 2.24 -5.93 -2.99
N LEU A 82 1.12 -6.64 -2.81
CA LEU A 82 0.95 -8.01 -3.33
C LEU A 82 0.51 -8.04 -4.80
N SER A 83 -0.09 -6.95 -5.31
CA SER A 83 -0.43 -6.87 -6.73
C SER A 83 0.83 -6.81 -7.59
N GLY A 84 0.84 -7.52 -8.72
CA GLY A 84 1.92 -7.43 -9.70
C GLY A 84 3.17 -8.27 -9.41
N LEU A 85 3.14 -9.13 -8.38
CA LEU A 85 4.24 -10.05 -8.03
C LEU A 85 4.41 -11.22 -9.00
N ASN A 86 3.45 -11.46 -9.89
CA ASN A 86 3.46 -12.59 -10.83
C ASN A 86 4.44 -12.43 -12.01
N ASN A 87 5.17 -11.31 -12.07
CA ASN A 87 6.15 -11.06 -13.13
C ASN A 87 7.46 -11.79 -12.85
N HIS A 88 8.03 -12.43 -13.88
CA HIS A 88 9.33 -13.10 -13.79
C HIS A 88 10.46 -12.08 -13.62
N GLY A 89 10.73 -11.67 -12.37
CA GLY A 89 11.95 -10.91 -12.01
C GLY A 89 11.74 -9.84 -10.96
N GLU A 90 10.79 -8.93 -11.17
CA GLU A 90 10.46 -7.86 -10.22
C GLU A 90 8.96 -7.50 -10.30
N PRO A 91 8.38 -6.94 -9.21
CA PRO A 91 7.02 -6.44 -9.23
C PRO A 91 6.84 -5.33 -10.28
N ASP A 92 5.66 -5.26 -10.92
CA ASP A 92 5.36 -4.23 -11.94
C ASP A 92 5.55 -2.79 -11.44
N TRP A 93 5.22 -2.54 -10.18
CA TRP A 93 5.32 -1.25 -9.52
C TRP A 93 6.76 -0.86 -9.14
N ALA A 94 7.72 -1.79 -9.16
CA ALA A 94 9.09 -1.53 -8.70
C ALA A 94 9.81 -0.49 -9.57
N LYS A 95 9.70 -0.60 -10.90
CA LYS A 95 10.28 0.36 -11.84
C LYS A 95 9.68 1.76 -11.73
N PRO A 96 8.34 1.97 -11.80
CA PRO A 96 7.77 3.31 -11.64
C PRO A 96 8.05 3.90 -10.25
N MET A 97 8.11 3.08 -9.20
CA MET A 97 8.52 3.54 -7.87
C MET A 97 9.95 4.08 -7.86
N ARG A 98 10.91 3.36 -8.47
CA ARG A 98 12.29 3.86 -8.65
C ARG A 98 12.32 5.20 -9.36
N MET A 99 11.59 5.34 -10.46
CA MET A 99 11.54 6.58 -11.24
C MET A 99 10.95 7.73 -10.44
N LEU A 100 9.89 7.47 -9.69
CA LEU A 100 9.24 8.47 -8.85
C LEU A 100 10.15 8.90 -7.68
N GLY A 101 10.89 7.96 -7.09
CA GLY A 101 11.84 8.21 -5.99
C GLY A 101 13.05 9.07 -6.37
N GLN A 102 13.39 9.17 -7.66
CA GLN A 102 14.43 10.10 -8.13
C GLN A 102 14.04 11.57 -7.93
N LYS A 103 12.73 11.85 -7.87
CA LYS A 103 12.18 13.21 -7.83
C LYS A 103 11.45 13.53 -6.54
N HIS A 104 10.77 12.55 -5.98
CA HIS A 104 9.96 12.67 -4.78
C HIS A 104 10.60 11.88 -3.65
N GLU A 105 10.37 12.31 -2.41
CA GLU A 105 10.74 11.49 -1.25
C GLU A 105 9.62 10.48 -1.01
N LEU A 106 9.89 9.20 -1.26
CA LEU A 106 8.91 8.14 -1.14
C LEU A 106 8.99 7.46 0.23
N VAL A 107 7.84 7.26 0.83
CA VAL A 107 7.65 6.49 2.07
C VAL A 107 6.61 5.42 1.79
N THR A 108 7.00 4.15 1.84
CA THR A 108 6.08 3.03 1.71
C THR A 108 5.56 2.64 3.09
N LEU A 109 4.23 2.59 3.20
CA LEU A 109 3.51 2.08 4.34
C LEU A 109 2.98 0.71 3.93
N GLN A 110 3.71 -0.35 4.26
CA GLN A 110 3.33 -1.71 3.90
C GLN A 110 2.31 -2.23 4.91
N LEU A 111 1.11 -2.55 4.44
CA LEU A 111 0.11 -3.29 5.20
C LEU A 111 0.45 -4.78 5.16
N THR A 112 0.34 -5.44 6.30
CA THR A 112 0.59 -6.88 6.45
C THR A 112 -0.45 -7.51 7.36
N ASP A 113 -0.88 -8.72 7.04
CA ASP A 113 -1.74 -9.54 7.90
C ASP A 113 -1.03 -10.84 8.28
N PRO A 114 -1.03 -11.28 9.56
CA PRO A 114 -0.44 -12.56 9.93
C PRO A 114 -0.96 -13.75 9.12
N LEU A 115 -2.22 -13.70 8.69
CA LEU A 115 -2.83 -14.75 7.88
C LEU A 115 -2.28 -14.80 6.44
N GLU A 116 -1.63 -13.73 5.96
CA GLU A 116 -0.90 -13.74 4.69
C GLU A 116 0.37 -14.61 4.77
N PHE A 117 0.91 -14.80 5.98
CA PHE A 117 2.13 -15.56 6.20
C PHE A 117 1.89 -16.98 6.72
N GLU A 118 0.84 -17.16 7.52
CA GLU A 118 0.57 -18.43 8.19
C GLU A 118 -0.92 -18.78 8.16
N LEU A 119 -1.22 -19.93 7.55
CA LEU A 119 -2.55 -20.51 7.62
C LEU A 119 -2.78 -21.17 8.99
N PRO A 120 -3.92 -20.94 9.66
CA PRO A 120 -4.24 -21.59 10.91
C PRO A 120 -4.50 -23.09 10.69
N LYS A 121 -4.20 -23.94 11.67
CA LYS A 121 -4.52 -25.38 11.61
C LYS A 121 -6.01 -25.60 11.97
N ALA A 122 -6.91 -25.28 11.05
CA ALA A 122 -8.37 -25.33 11.30
C ALA A 122 -9.13 -26.33 10.40
N GLY A 123 -8.43 -27.22 9.69
CA GLY A 123 -9.07 -28.19 8.78
C GLY A 123 -9.48 -27.55 7.45
N LEU A 124 -10.65 -27.90 6.92
CA LEU A 124 -11.16 -27.33 5.66
C LEU A 124 -11.75 -25.93 5.91
N ILE A 125 -11.09 -24.91 5.38
CA ILE A 125 -11.58 -23.52 5.42
C ILE A 125 -12.12 -23.14 4.05
N ARG A 126 -13.32 -22.58 4.01
CA ARG A 126 -13.87 -21.95 2.80
C ARG A 126 -13.40 -20.50 2.77
N MET A 127 -12.61 -20.17 1.76
CA MET A 127 -12.12 -18.82 1.52
C MET A 127 -12.97 -18.15 0.44
N HIS A 128 -13.12 -16.84 0.57
CA HIS A 128 -13.80 -15.97 -0.37
C HIS A 128 -12.83 -14.87 -0.78
N ASP A 129 -12.56 -14.78 -2.07
CA ASP A 129 -11.84 -13.65 -2.63
C ASP A 129 -12.82 -12.46 -2.75
N PRO A 130 -12.62 -11.37 -1.99
CA PRO A 130 -13.53 -10.22 -2.02
C PRO A 130 -13.51 -9.47 -3.36
N LEU A 131 -12.46 -9.63 -4.17
CA LEU A 131 -12.32 -8.95 -5.45
C LEU A 131 -12.99 -9.74 -6.57
N SER A 132 -12.58 -11.01 -6.76
CA SER A 132 -13.14 -11.83 -7.84
C SER A 132 -14.47 -12.52 -7.49
N GLY A 133 -14.88 -12.50 -6.22
CA GLY A 133 -16.03 -13.24 -5.70
C GLY A 133 -15.83 -14.76 -5.68
N ARG A 134 -14.64 -15.25 -6.06
CA ARG A 134 -14.34 -16.68 -6.13
C ARG A 134 -14.35 -17.29 -4.74
N ARG A 135 -14.99 -18.46 -4.64
CA ARG A 135 -14.99 -19.28 -3.42
C ARG A 135 -14.18 -20.53 -3.67
N PHE A 136 -13.25 -20.82 -2.77
CA PHE A 136 -12.44 -22.03 -2.82
C PHE A 136 -12.26 -22.60 -1.43
N THR A 137 -12.01 -23.90 -1.36
CA THR A 137 -11.80 -24.60 -0.09
C THR A 137 -10.33 -24.97 0.02
N VAL A 138 -9.72 -24.65 1.16
CA VAL A 138 -8.32 -24.98 1.46
C VAL A 138 -8.30 -25.93 2.64
N ASP A 139 -7.61 -27.07 2.48
CA ASP A 139 -7.27 -27.94 3.61
C ASP A 139 -6.07 -27.37 4.38
N THR A 140 -6.39 -26.54 5.37
CA THR A 140 -5.43 -25.97 6.30
C THR A 140 -5.04 -26.96 7.40
N GLY A 141 -5.68 -28.13 7.50
CA GLY A 141 -5.27 -29.23 8.37
C GLY A 141 -3.99 -29.92 7.85
N SER A 142 -3.81 -29.95 6.54
CA SER A 142 -2.60 -30.47 5.89
C SER A 142 -1.37 -29.60 6.15
N ARG A 143 -0.36 -30.17 6.83
CA ARG A 143 0.93 -29.51 7.06
C ARG A 143 1.61 -29.13 5.74
N ARG A 144 1.54 -30.00 4.72
CA ARG A 144 2.13 -29.75 3.40
C ARG A 144 1.56 -28.49 2.74
N VAL A 145 0.25 -28.24 2.90
CA VAL A 145 -0.42 -27.04 2.40
C VAL A 145 0.08 -25.81 3.14
N ARG A 146 0.06 -25.83 4.48
CA ARG A 146 0.54 -24.70 5.30
C ARG A 146 2.01 -24.36 5.02
N ASP A 147 2.88 -25.36 4.93
CA ASP A 147 4.30 -25.16 4.66
C ASP A 147 4.52 -24.58 3.24
N ARG A 148 3.72 -24.99 2.25
CA ARG A 148 3.80 -24.43 0.89
C ARG A 148 3.32 -22.99 0.87
N TYR A 149 2.23 -22.68 1.57
CA TYR A 149 1.68 -21.34 1.69
C TYR A 149 2.69 -20.39 2.33
N HIS A 150 3.23 -20.77 3.49
CA HIS A 150 4.25 -19.99 4.20
C HIS A 150 5.48 -19.73 3.32
N ARG A 151 6.00 -20.76 2.63
CA ARG A 151 7.13 -20.58 1.70
C ARG A 151 6.80 -19.66 0.52
N GLN A 152 5.56 -19.62 0.05
CA GLN A 152 5.14 -18.68 -0.99
C GLN A 152 5.16 -17.25 -0.44
N ALA A 153 4.52 -17.03 0.70
CA ALA A 153 4.45 -15.72 1.35
C ALA A 153 5.84 -15.16 1.68
N MET A 154 6.75 -15.99 2.21
CA MET A 154 8.14 -15.58 2.47
C MET A 154 8.90 -15.17 1.19
N ARG A 155 8.62 -15.83 0.04
CA ARG A 155 9.24 -15.46 -1.24
C ARG A 155 8.70 -14.14 -1.78
N GLU A 156 7.39 -13.94 -1.69
CA GLU A 156 6.73 -12.69 -2.07
C GLU A 156 7.23 -11.52 -1.23
N GLN A 157 7.29 -11.71 0.09
CA GLN A 157 7.81 -10.71 1.02
C GLN A 157 9.28 -10.37 0.77
N ALA A 158 10.13 -11.36 0.48
CA ALA A 158 11.52 -11.14 0.10
C ALA A 158 11.65 -10.34 -1.20
N MET A 159 10.76 -10.56 -2.18
CA MET A 159 10.73 -9.81 -3.44
C MET A 159 10.31 -8.35 -3.22
N ILE A 160 9.32 -8.10 -2.36
CA ILE A 160 8.89 -6.75 -1.95
C ILE A 160 10.06 -6.01 -1.28
N GLU A 161 10.74 -6.68 -0.34
CA GLU A 161 11.88 -6.13 0.38
C GLU A 161 13.06 -5.74 -0.50
N ASP A 162 13.44 -6.63 -1.42
CA ASP A 162 14.50 -6.35 -2.37
C ASP A 162 14.12 -5.20 -3.30
N SER A 163 12.85 -5.15 -3.73
CA SER A 163 12.32 -4.05 -4.55
C SER A 163 12.41 -2.69 -3.85
N PHE A 164 12.04 -2.62 -2.56
CA PHE A 164 12.19 -1.39 -1.78
C PHE A 164 13.64 -0.98 -1.58
N LYS A 165 14.54 -1.93 -1.28
CA LYS A 165 15.97 -1.67 -1.15
C LYS A 165 16.56 -1.10 -2.44
N ARG A 166 16.26 -1.71 -3.58
CA ARG A 166 16.66 -1.23 -4.91
C ARG A 166 16.08 0.14 -5.22
N ALA A 167 14.86 0.42 -4.76
CA ALA A 167 14.21 1.72 -4.93
C ALA A 167 14.67 2.80 -3.95
N ARG A 168 15.45 2.43 -2.91
CA ARG A 168 15.94 3.35 -1.87
C ARG A 168 14.80 4.16 -1.23
N VAL A 169 13.67 3.50 -0.99
CA VAL A 169 12.51 4.09 -0.32
C VAL A 169 12.49 3.71 1.14
N ASP A 170 12.00 4.61 1.99
CA ASP A 170 11.76 4.28 3.40
C ASP A 170 10.54 3.35 3.48
N ARG A 171 10.65 2.26 4.25
CA ARG A 171 9.55 1.33 4.54
C ARG A 171 9.11 1.46 6.00
N VAL A 172 7.81 1.55 6.21
CA VAL A 172 7.15 1.37 7.51
C VAL A 172 6.17 0.21 7.37
N GLU A 173 6.38 -0.83 8.14
CA GLU A 173 5.45 -1.96 8.21
C GLU A 173 4.33 -1.66 9.21
N LEU A 174 3.11 -1.96 8.80
CA LEU A 174 1.88 -1.80 9.55
C LEU A 174 1.15 -3.15 9.56
N SER A 175 0.99 -3.75 10.73
CA SER A 175 0.28 -5.02 10.86
C SER A 175 -1.18 -4.81 11.23
N THR A 176 -2.08 -5.62 10.66
CA THR A 176 -3.51 -5.66 11.03
C THR A 176 -3.75 -6.22 12.43
N ALA A 177 -2.80 -6.96 13.00
CA ALA A 177 -2.91 -7.57 14.32
C ALA A 177 -2.49 -6.64 15.48
N GLY A 178 -1.99 -5.44 15.18
CA GLY A 178 -1.42 -4.53 16.17
C GLY A 178 -1.75 -3.06 15.94
N SER A 179 -1.13 -2.19 16.74
CA SER A 179 -1.26 -0.75 16.59
C SER A 179 -0.49 -0.26 15.37
N PHE A 180 -1.18 0.31 14.38
CA PHE A 180 -0.55 1.01 13.26
C PHE A 180 0.02 2.39 13.64
N ILE A 181 -0.37 2.94 14.79
CA ILE A 181 0.05 4.27 15.23
C ILE A 181 1.51 4.27 15.70
N GLU A 182 1.91 3.25 16.44
CA GLU A 182 3.24 3.18 17.06
C GLU A 182 4.38 3.10 16.01
N PRO A 183 4.30 2.25 14.96
CA PRO A 183 5.27 2.26 13.87
C PRO A 183 5.39 3.62 13.17
N LEU A 184 4.26 4.29 12.93
CA LEU A 184 4.25 5.62 12.30
C LEU A 184 4.92 6.67 13.18
N ILE A 185 4.63 6.72 14.48
CA ILE A 185 5.27 7.65 15.41
C ILE A 185 6.78 7.42 15.44
N ARG A 186 7.22 6.16 15.59
CA ARG A 186 8.64 5.80 15.58
C ARG A 186 9.33 6.27 14.30
N TYR A 187 8.70 6.04 13.15
CA TYR A 187 9.24 6.48 11.86
C TYR A 187 9.40 8.00 11.79
N PHE A 188 8.38 8.78 12.19
CA PHE A 188 8.47 10.24 12.16
C PHE A 188 9.54 10.79 13.10
N GLN A 189 9.70 10.21 14.29
CA GLN A 189 10.76 10.58 15.23
C GLN A 189 12.16 10.29 14.66
N GLN A 190 12.37 9.10 14.08
CA GLN A 190 13.65 8.75 13.46
C GLN A 190 13.99 9.67 12.28
N ARG A 191 12.99 10.04 11.48
CA ARG A 191 13.19 10.95 10.34
C ARG A 191 13.50 12.37 10.77
N GLU A 192 12.93 12.85 11.89
CA GLU A 192 13.31 14.15 12.47
C GLU A 192 14.77 14.16 12.92
N MET A 193 15.24 13.07 13.56
CA MET A 193 16.63 12.95 14.00
C MET A 193 17.63 12.90 12.84
N ARG A 194 17.29 12.25 11.71
CA ARG A 194 18.15 12.20 10.50
C ARG A 194 18.29 13.55 9.79
N ARG A 195 17.39 14.50 10.06
CA ARG A 195 17.35 15.83 9.42
C ARG A 195 17.99 16.93 10.26
N ARG A 196 18.36 16.63 11.51
CA ARG A 196 19.14 17.49 12.39
C ARG A 196 20.62 17.15 12.23
#